data_AF-A0A829D7Y9-F1
#
_entry.id   AF-A0A829D7Y9-F1
#
_cell.length_a   1.000
_cell.length_b   1.000
_cell.length_c   1.000
_cell.angle_alpha   90.00
_cell.angle_beta   90.00
_cell.angle_gamma   90.00
#
_symmetry.space_group_name_H-M   'P 1'
#
loop_
_entity.id
_entity.type
_entity.pdbx_description
1 polymer ?
#
loop_
_entity_poly.entity_id
_entity_poly.type
_entity_poly.pdbx_seq_one_letter_code
_entity_poly.pdbx_strand_id
1 'polypeptide(L)'
;MIIRHPRFQFQWKIFQERFFKEWDTILSKGEIKRLAEAGNHCQGTLFTDGSYLITEELSKKIDNISKTFSGFFFGRYDIRYKSDKQLKQGKNFSIVELNGITSESTNLYDPDFSIWKMYKILFNQWSLLFRIGFENNNLGVPKASLVEISKAIFYFYGGNRKVNIRSD
;
A
#
# COMPACT_ATOMS: atom_id res chain seq x y z
N MET A 1 -7.06 -21.89 -15.55
CA MET A 1 -8.05 -22.02 -14.44
C MET A 1 -7.59 -21.20 -13.25
N ILE A 2 -8.50 -20.45 -12.61
CA ILE A 2 -8.22 -19.59 -11.45
C ILE A 2 -7.64 -20.38 -10.26
N ILE A 3 -8.19 -21.56 -9.98
CA ILE A 3 -7.77 -22.42 -8.85
C ILE A 3 -6.33 -22.97 -8.95
N ARG A 4 -5.70 -22.89 -10.12
CA ARG A 4 -4.30 -23.30 -10.33
C ARG A 4 -3.34 -22.12 -10.44
N HIS A 5 -3.86 -20.89 -10.41
CA HIS A 5 -3.03 -19.70 -10.57
C HIS A 5 -2.41 -19.33 -9.21
N PRO A 6 -1.07 -19.22 -9.10
CA PRO A 6 -0.38 -19.03 -7.81
C PRO A 6 -0.93 -17.87 -6.97
N ARG A 7 -1.32 -16.76 -7.62
CA ARG A 7 -1.85 -15.56 -6.94
C ARG A 7 -3.36 -15.55 -6.74
N PHE A 8 -4.12 -16.26 -7.57
CA PHE A 8 -5.59 -16.15 -7.59
C PHE A 8 -6.29 -17.33 -6.90
N GLN A 9 -5.58 -18.44 -6.71
CA GLN A 9 -6.13 -19.67 -6.16
C GLN A 9 -6.80 -19.46 -4.81
N PHE A 10 -6.30 -18.58 -3.93
CA PHE A 10 -6.87 -18.36 -2.60
C PHE A 10 -8.12 -17.46 -2.63
N GLN A 11 -8.37 -16.79 -3.75
CA GLN A 11 -9.45 -15.81 -3.94
C GLN A 11 -10.56 -16.34 -4.85
N TRP A 12 -10.51 -17.61 -5.20
CA TRP A 12 -11.43 -18.22 -6.16
C TRP A 12 -12.90 -18.04 -5.79
N LYS A 13 -13.25 -18.10 -4.48
CA LYS A 13 -14.63 -17.88 -4.02
C LYS A 13 -15.10 -16.45 -4.29
N ILE A 14 -14.26 -15.45 -4.02
CA ILE A 14 -14.58 -14.04 -4.31
C ILE A 14 -14.77 -13.84 -5.81
N PHE A 15 -13.91 -14.44 -6.63
CA PHE A 15 -14.06 -14.35 -8.09
C PHE A 15 -15.30 -15.10 -8.59
N GLN A 16 -15.66 -16.24 -7.99
CA GLN A 16 -16.87 -16.96 -8.33
C GLN A 16 -18.13 -16.16 -8.01
N GLU A 17 -18.19 -15.54 -6.84
CA GLU A 17 -19.31 -14.68 -6.46
C GLU A 17 -19.41 -13.47 -7.40
N ARG A 18 -18.28 -12.83 -7.70
CA ARG A 18 -18.23 -11.64 -8.57
C ARG A 18 -18.60 -11.96 -10.03
N PHE A 19 -18.16 -13.09 -10.56
CA PHE A 19 -18.35 -13.48 -11.95
C PHE A 19 -19.29 -14.69 -12.10
N PHE A 20 -20.26 -14.85 -11.20
CA PHE A 20 -21.12 -16.03 -11.13
C PHE A 20 -21.75 -16.42 -12.48
N LYS A 21 -22.22 -15.43 -13.25
CA LYS A 21 -22.85 -15.66 -14.57
C LYS A 21 -21.90 -16.14 -15.66
N GLU A 22 -20.60 -15.90 -15.48
CA GLU A 22 -19.55 -16.16 -16.46
C GLU A 22 -18.48 -17.12 -15.88
N TRP A 23 -18.80 -17.82 -14.79
CA TRP A 23 -17.82 -18.60 -14.04
C TRP A 23 -17.25 -19.74 -14.86
N ASP A 24 -18.11 -20.39 -15.65
CA ASP A 24 -17.74 -21.50 -16.53
C ASP A 24 -17.27 -21.02 -17.92
N THR A 25 -17.16 -19.71 -18.14
CA THR A 25 -16.67 -19.16 -19.41
C THR A 25 -15.17 -19.40 -19.55
N ILE A 26 -14.79 -20.10 -20.62
CA ILE A 26 -13.39 -20.30 -21.00
C ILE A 26 -13.00 -19.20 -21.98
N LEU A 27 -12.02 -18.38 -21.59
CA LEU A 27 -11.48 -17.32 -22.45
C LEU A 27 -10.74 -17.91 -23.65
N SER A 28 -10.83 -17.23 -24.79
CA SER A 28 -10.06 -17.57 -25.98
C SER A 28 -8.57 -17.34 -25.74
N LYS A 29 -7.71 -17.99 -26.54
CA LYS A 29 -6.26 -17.82 -26.43
C LYS A 29 -5.89 -16.35 -26.68
N GLY A 30 -5.23 -15.74 -25.70
CA GLY A 30 -4.79 -14.34 -25.74
C GLY A 30 -5.83 -13.32 -25.23
N GLU A 31 -7.05 -13.76 -24.93
CA GLU A 31 -8.07 -12.92 -24.32
C GLU A 31 -7.73 -12.65 -22.85
N ILE A 32 -7.86 -11.39 -22.42
CA ILE A 32 -7.54 -10.95 -21.06
C ILE A 32 -8.82 -10.49 -20.38
N LYS A 33 -9.18 -11.14 -19.27
CA LYS A 33 -10.26 -10.70 -18.37
C LYS A 33 -9.69 -10.09 -17.11
N ARG A 34 -10.15 -8.89 -16.76
CA ARG A 34 -9.83 -8.24 -15.49
C ARG A 34 -10.65 -8.87 -14.37
N LEU A 35 -9.99 -9.45 -13.37
CA LEU A 35 -10.65 -10.10 -12.21
C LEU A 35 -10.91 -9.14 -11.03
N ALA A 36 -10.10 -8.10 -10.89
CA ALA A 36 -10.23 -7.09 -9.84
C ALA A 36 -9.82 -5.70 -10.37
N GLU A 37 -10.45 -4.66 -9.85
CA GLU A 37 -10.12 -3.27 -10.18
C GLU A 37 -9.14 -2.65 -9.17
N ALA A 38 -9.23 -3.02 -7.90
CA ALA A 38 -8.36 -2.52 -6.85
C ALA A 38 -7.01 -3.27 -6.79
N GLY A 39 -5.95 -2.53 -6.47
CA GLY A 39 -4.61 -3.03 -6.23
C GLY A 39 -4.44 -3.71 -4.86
N ASN A 40 -5.29 -4.68 -4.53
CA ASN A 40 -5.26 -5.39 -3.25
C ASN A 40 -4.36 -6.64 -3.34
N HIS A 41 -3.31 -6.68 -2.49
CA HIS A 41 -2.39 -7.81 -2.40
C HIS A 41 -3.10 -9.15 -2.20
N CYS A 42 -4.03 -9.20 -1.25
CA CYS A 42 -4.78 -10.41 -0.91
C CYS A 42 -5.63 -10.88 -2.09
N GLN A 43 -6.11 -9.97 -2.94
CA GLN A 43 -6.86 -10.27 -4.16
C GLN A 43 -5.96 -10.65 -5.36
N GLY A 44 -4.66 -10.78 -5.14
CA GLY A 44 -3.69 -11.27 -6.14
C GLY A 44 -3.01 -10.17 -6.95
N THR A 45 -3.15 -8.89 -6.58
CA THR A 45 -2.41 -7.80 -7.22
C THR A 45 -0.91 -8.05 -7.16
N LEU A 46 -0.25 -7.86 -8.30
CA LEU A 46 1.21 -7.89 -8.43
C LEU A 46 1.81 -6.55 -8.04
N PHE A 47 2.71 -6.57 -7.06
CA PHE A 47 3.60 -5.46 -6.76
C PHE A 47 4.98 -5.76 -7.35
N THR A 48 5.57 -4.77 -7.98
CA THR A 48 6.93 -4.80 -8.52
C THR A 48 7.64 -3.52 -8.13
N ASP A 49 8.94 -3.60 -7.91
CA ASP A 49 9.77 -2.50 -7.52
C ASP A 49 9.89 -1.48 -8.66
N GLY A 50 9.37 -0.29 -8.41
CA GLY A 50 9.42 0.84 -9.32
C GLY A 50 10.60 1.78 -9.04
N SER A 51 11.64 1.35 -8.30
CA SER A 51 12.70 2.27 -7.85
C SER A 51 13.42 2.99 -8.99
N TYR A 52 13.45 2.40 -10.19
CA TYR A 52 13.98 3.01 -11.41
C TYR A 52 13.19 4.25 -11.90
N LEU A 53 12.00 4.50 -11.34
CA LEU A 53 11.17 5.69 -11.57
C LEU A 53 11.56 6.87 -10.69
N ILE A 54 12.33 6.63 -9.64
CA ILE A 54 12.71 7.66 -8.68
C ILE A 54 13.83 8.51 -9.30
N THR A 55 13.56 9.80 -9.40
CA THR A 55 14.51 10.84 -9.85
C THR A 55 14.53 11.98 -8.85
N GLU A 56 15.50 12.87 -8.99
CA GLU A 56 15.58 14.06 -8.14
C GLU A 56 14.35 14.98 -8.36
N GLU A 57 13.87 15.13 -9.58
CA GLU A 57 12.71 15.95 -9.92
C GLU A 57 11.42 15.40 -9.31
N LEU A 58 11.20 14.07 -9.42
CA LEU A 58 10.06 13.43 -8.78
C LEU A 58 10.14 13.57 -7.26
N SER A 59 11.32 13.34 -6.68
CA SER A 59 11.54 13.45 -5.23
C SER A 59 11.25 14.87 -4.72
N LYS A 60 11.76 15.91 -5.41
CA LYS A 60 11.47 17.31 -5.09
C LYS A 60 9.98 17.62 -5.20
N LYS A 61 9.29 17.08 -6.22
CA LYS A 61 7.85 17.29 -6.39
C LYS A 61 7.06 16.67 -5.25
N ILE A 62 7.37 15.44 -4.85
CA ILE A 62 6.70 14.76 -3.73
C ILE A 62 7.03 15.43 -2.39
N ASP A 63 8.27 15.88 -2.18
CA ASP A 63 8.66 16.63 -0.99
C ASP A 63 7.89 17.95 -0.86
N ASN A 64 7.78 18.72 -1.95
CA ASN A 64 6.99 19.96 -1.98
C ASN A 64 5.50 19.71 -1.66
N ILE A 65 4.92 18.61 -2.17
CA ILE A 65 3.54 18.22 -1.82
C ILE A 65 3.47 17.87 -0.32
N SER A 66 4.42 17.09 0.18
CA SER A 66 4.44 16.63 1.57
C SER A 66 4.56 17.77 2.57
N LYS A 67 5.34 18.81 2.25
CA LYS A 67 5.49 20.02 3.07
C LYS A 67 4.20 20.84 3.25
N THR A 68 3.15 20.57 2.45
CA THR A 68 1.84 21.20 2.67
C THR A 68 1.10 20.63 3.89
N PHE A 69 1.50 19.47 4.39
CA PHE A 69 0.94 18.83 5.57
C PHE A 69 1.81 19.10 6.80
N SER A 70 1.25 19.80 7.80
CA SER A 70 1.96 20.02 9.06
C SER A 70 2.14 18.71 9.83
N GLY A 71 3.36 18.46 10.32
CA GLY A 71 3.70 17.26 11.09
C GLY A 71 3.78 15.95 10.28
N PHE A 72 3.77 16.02 8.95
CA PHE A 72 3.89 14.84 8.09
C PHE A 72 5.35 14.58 7.68
N PHE A 73 5.93 13.52 8.24
CA PHE A 73 7.32 13.13 8.00
C PHE A 73 7.48 11.74 7.37
N PHE A 74 6.42 10.94 7.37
CA PHE A 74 6.44 9.58 6.87
C PHE A 74 5.06 9.17 6.38
N GLY A 75 5.02 8.56 5.19
CA GLY A 75 3.84 7.94 4.62
C GLY A 75 4.08 7.45 3.21
N ARG A 76 3.02 6.99 2.56
CA ARG A 76 3.04 6.47 1.19
C ARG A 76 1.95 7.15 0.37
N TYR A 77 2.32 7.64 -0.81
CA TYR A 77 1.36 8.11 -1.80
C TYR A 77 1.04 7.00 -2.78
N ASP A 78 -0.24 6.71 -2.95
CA ASP A 78 -0.69 5.86 -4.05
C ASP A 78 -1.08 6.78 -5.20
N ILE A 79 -0.34 6.66 -6.31
CA ILE A 79 -0.45 7.57 -7.45
C ILE A 79 -0.89 6.83 -8.71
N ARG A 80 -1.58 7.54 -9.60
CA ARG A 80 -1.87 7.10 -10.97
C ARG A 80 -1.22 8.04 -11.95
N TYR A 81 -0.62 7.49 -13.00
CA TYR A 81 0.09 8.26 -14.02
C TYR A 81 0.02 7.53 -15.37
N LYS A 82 0.31 8.25 -16.47
CA LYS A 82 0.19 7.72 -17.85
C LYS A 82 1.53 7.45 -18.54
N SER A 83 2.63 7.99 -18.02
CA SER A 83 3.95 7.88 -18.66
C SER A 83 5.07 7.92 -17.62
N ASP A 84 5.92 6.89 -17.61
CA ASP A 84 7.12 6.83 -16.78
C ASP A 84 8.00 8.07 -16.99
N LYS A 85 8.16 8.52 -18.24
CA LYS A 85 8.94 9.71 -18.59
C LYS A 85 8.40 10.97 -17.89
N GLN A 86 7.09 11.17 -17.89
CA GLN A 86 6.48 12.34 -17.26
C GLN A 86 6.51 12.23 -15.73
N LEU A 87 6.27 11.03 -15.19
CA LEU A 87 6.37 10.77 -13.76
C LEU A 87 7.78 11.07 -13.24
N LYS A 88 8.83 10.57 -13.92
CA LYS A 88 10.23 10.87 -13.63
C LYS A 88 10.55 12.37 -13.68
N GLN A 89 9.75 13.20 -14.35
CA GLN A 89 9.90 14.65 -14.35
C GLN A 89 9.05 15.35 -13.27
N GLY A 90 8.38 14.59 -12.40
CA GLY A 90 7.44 15.11 -11.41
C GLY A 90 6.16 15.68 -12.04
N LYS A 91 5.74 15.20 -13.22
CA LYS A 91 4.62 15.75 -13.99
C LYS A 91 3.52 14.71 -14.23
N ASN A 92 2.28 15.21 -14.40
CA ASN A 92 1.13 14.46 -14.93
C ASN A 92 0.85 13.12 -14.22
N PHE A 93 0.92 13.14 -12.89
CA PHE A 93 0.39 12.10 -12.01
C PHE A 93 -0.71 12.69 -11.12
N SER A 94 -1.55 11.81 -10.60
CA SER A 94 -2.60 12.15 -9.64
C SER A 94 -2.41 11.31 -8.38
N ILE A 95 -2.55 11.94 -7.21
CA ILE A 95 -2.55 11.24 -5.92
C ILE A 95 -3.97 10.71 -5.70
N VAL A 96 -4.09 9.40 -5.51
CA VAL A 96 -5.35 8.72 -5.20
C VAL A 96 -5.54 8.60 -3.69
N GLU A 97 -4.45 8.29 -2.97
CA GLU A 97 -4.46 8.12 -1.52
C GLU A 97 -3.14 8.61 -0.92
N LEU A 98 -3.23 9.19 0.28
CA LEU A 98 -2.10 9.44 1.16
C LEU A 98 -2.25 8.57 2.40
N ASN A 99 -1.37 7.59 2.53
CA ASN A 99 -1.33 6.69 3.67
C ASN A 99 -0.29 7.19 4.70
N GLY A 100 -0.66 7.18 5.98
CA GLY A 100 0.22 7.60 7.09
C GLY A 100 1.14 6.48 7.60
N ILE A 101 1.55 6.58 8.87
CA ILE A 101 2.52 5.67 9.52
C ILE A 101 2.13 4.17 9.47
N THR A 102 0.85 3.85 9.35
CA THR A 102 0.35 2.47 9.27
C THR A 102 0.52 1.86 7.89
N SER A 103 1.08 2.58 6.92
CA SER A 103 1.33 2.07 5.57
C SER A 103 2.55 1.15 5.54
N GLU A 104 2.34 -0.09 5.13
CA GLU A 104 3.44 -1.00 4.80
C GLU A 104 4.05 -0.65 3.43
N SER A 105 5.37 -0.84 3.29
CA SER A 105 6.07 -0.66 2.01
C SER A 105 5.71 -1.76 1.03
N THR A 106 4.85 -1.46 0.06
CA THR A 106 4.33 -2.47 -0.89
C THR A 106 5.40 -3.09 -1.77
N ASN A 107 6.54 -2.43 -1.97
CA ASN A 107 7.66 -2.98 -2.74
C ASN A 107 8.32 -4.20 -2.08
N LEU A 108 8.08 -4.46 -0.79
CA LEU A 108 8.57 -5.70 -0.17
C LEU A 108 7.89 -6.95 -0.75
N TYR A 109 6.74 -6.80 -1.43
CA TYR A 109 6.01 -7.90 -2.06
C TYR A 109 6.44 -8.20 -3.50
N ASP A 110 7.54 -7.59 -3.97
CA ASP A 110 8.11 -7.90 -5.28
C ASP A 110 8.51 -9.38 -5.36
N PRO A 111 7.98 -10.17 -6.33
CA PRO A 111 8.31 -11.58 -6.47
C PRO A 111 9.80 -11.84 -6.79
N ASP A 112 10.52 -10.84 -7.30
CA ASP A 112 11.94 -10.95 -7.62
C ASP A 112 12.84 -10.71 -6.39
N PHE A 113 12.27 -10.35 -5.23
CA PHE A 113 13.03 -10.08 -4.02
C PHE A 113 13.25 -11.36 -3.20
N SER A 114 14.47 -11.50 -2.66
CA SER A 114 14.73 -12.51 -1.63
C SER A 114 14.08 -12.10 -0.31
N ILE A 115 13.72 -13.09 0.53
CA ILE A 115 13.18 -12.86 1.88
C ILE A 115 14.07 -11.90 2.69
N TRP A 116 15.40 -12.03 2.58
CA TRP A 116 16.36 -11.13 3.21
C TRP A 116 16.20 -9.68 2.77
N LYS A 117 15.98 -9.44 1.47
CA LYS A 117 15.74 -8.10 0.93
C LYS A 117 14.43 -7.52 1.44
N MET A 118 13.37 -8.34 1.51
CA MET A 118 12.06 -7.94 2.05
C MET A 118 12.18 -7.47 3.51
N TYR A 119 12.81 -8.27 4.38
CA TYR A 119 13.03 -7.90 5.78
C TYR A 119 13.93 -6.67 5.93
N LYS A 120 14.95 -6.51 5.09
CA LYS A 120 15.80 -5.31 5.09
C LYS A 120 14.98 -4.04 4.82
N ILE A 121 14.04 -4.08 3.86
CA ILE A 121 13.13 -2.96 3.59
C ILE A 121 12.28 -2.64 4.82
N LEU A 122 11.68 -3.68 5.42
CA LEU A 122 10.84 -3.53 6.60
C LEU A 122 11.60 -2.93 7.79
N PHE A 123 12.79 -3.44 8.10
CA PHE A 123 13.61 -2.92 9.20
C PHE A 123 14.10 -1.50 8.96
N ASN A 124 14.45 -1.15 7.71
CA ASN A 124 14.83 0.22 7.36
C ASN A 124 13.65 1.20 7.56
N GLN A 125 12.43 0.80 7.17
CA GLN A 125 11.22 1.58 7.41
C GLN A 125 11.00 1.82 8.91
N TRP A 126 11.05 0.77 9.74
CA TRP A 126 10.86 0.90 11.18
C TRP A 126 11.96 1.75 11.83
N SER A 127 13.21 1.54 11.45
CA SER A 127 14.34 2.35 11.93
C SER A 127 14.13 3.85 11.64
N LEU A 128 13.66 4.18 10.43
CA LEU A 128 13.34 5.57 10.06
C LEU A 128 12.20 6.13 10.93
N LEU A 129 11.14 5.35 11.15
CA LEU A 129 10.02 5.75 12.00
C LEU A 129 10.44 6.02 13.45
N PHE A 130 11.26 5.15 14.04
CA PHE A 130 11.80 5.36 15.38
C PHE A 130 12.65 6.62 15.46
N ARG A 131 13.48 6.88 14.44
CA ARG A 131 14.28 8.11 14.37
C ARG A 131 13.41 9.36 14.29
N ILE A 132 12.40 9.38 13.42
CA ILE A 132 11.44 10.50 13.33
C ILE A 132 10.74 10.72 14.67
N GLY A 133 10.27 9.66 15.32
CA GLY A 133 9.62 9.76 16.63
C GLY A 133 10.55 10.29 17.72
N PHE A 134 11.83 9.90 17.70
CA PHE A 134 12.85 10.42 18.60
C PHE A 134 13.09 11.92 18.37
N GLU A 135 13.29 12.36 17.12
CA GLU A 135 13.51 13.78 16.81
C GLU A 135 12.29 14.64 17.16
N ASN A 136 11.08 14.18 16.85
CA ASN A 136 9.86 14.86 17.25
C ASN A 136 9.75 15.00 18.77
N ASN A 137 10.18 13.99 19.51
CA ASN A 137 10.20 14.05 20.96
C ASN A 137 11.21 15.07 21.51
N ASN A 138 12.39 15.17 20.89
CA ASN A 138 13.38 16.22 21.22
C ASN A 138 12.83 17.63 20.94
N LEU A 139 11.96 17.76 19.94
CA LEU A 139 11.24 19.00 19.61
C LEU A 139 10.02 19.26 20.52
N GLY A 140 9.81 18.44 21.55
CA GLY A 140 8.75 18.62 22.55
C GLY A 140 7.41 17.94 22.22
N VAL A 141 7.33 17.14 21.15
CA VAL A 141 6.13 16.34 20.87
C VAL A 141 6.07 15.16 21.86
N PRO A 142 5.03 15.04 22.68
CA PRO A 142 4.95 13.97 23.66
C PRO A 142 4.73 12.61 22.98
N LYS A 143 5.31 11.56 23.56
CA LYS A 143 5.01 10.18 23.16
C LYS A 143 3.62 9.80 23.68
N ALA A 144 2.92 8.96 22.93
CA ALA A 144 1.68 8.35 23.42
C ALA A 144 1.96 7.58 24.72
N SER A 145 1.17 7.86 25.75
CA SER A 145 1.22 7.16 27.02
C SER A 145 0.65 5.74 26.89
N LEU A 146 1.06 4.84 27.79
CA LEU A 146 0.50 3.48 27.85
C LEU A 146 -1.03 3.50 28.04
N VAL A 147 -1.56 4.51 28.73
CA VAL A 147 -3.00 4.68 28.93
C VAL A 147 -3.70 5.00 27.62
N GLU A 148 -3.16 5.92 26.81
CA GLU A 148 -3.72 6.25 25.50
C GLU A 148 -3.67 5.07 24.54
N ILE A 149 -2.54 4.35 24.51
CA ILE A 149 -2.38 3.13 23.71
C ILE A 149 -3.41 2.08 24.14
N SER A 150 -3.55 1.83 25.44
CA SER A 150 -4.50 0.84 25.97
C SER A 150 -5.95 1.22 25.66
N LYS A 151 -6.30 2.50 25.80
CA LYS A 151 -7.64 3.02 25.43
C LYS A 151 -7.92 2.84 23.95
N ALA A 152 -6.94 3.13 23.08
CA ALA A 152 -7.09 2.96 21.64
C ALA A 152 -7.29 1.48 21.26
N ILE A 153 -6.51 0.58 21.85
CA ILE A 153 -6.65 -0.88 21.65
C ILE A 153 -8.03 -1.35 22.12
N PHE A 154 -8.45 -0.96 23.33
CA PHE A 154 -9.76 -1.35 23.87
C PHE A 154 -10.90 -0.82 23.00
N TYR A 155 -10.84 0.44 22.56
CA TYR A 155 -11.85 1.01 21.67
C TYR A 155 -11.93 0.25 20.34
N PHE A 156 -10.78 -0.13 19.76
CA PHE A 156 -10.72 -0.81 18.48
C PHE A 156 -11.22 -2.27 18.56
N TYR A 157 -10.78 -3.03 19.56
CA TYR A 157 -11.04 -4.48 19.67
C TYR A 157 -12.16 -4.85 20.65
N GLY A 158 -12.34 -4.09 21.72
CA GLY A 158 -13.34 -4.33 22.77
C GLY A 158 -14.58 -3.45 22.69
N GLY A 159 -14.58 -2.42 21.83
CA GLY A 159 -15.74 -1.56 21.60
C GLY A 159 -16.78 -2.17 20.65
N ASN A 160 -17.99 -1.61 20.63
CA ASN A 160 -19.07 -1.98 19.69
C ASN A 160 -18.80 -1.43 18.28
N ARG A 161 -17.60 -1.63 17.74
CA ARG A 161 -17.27 -1.15 16.39
C ARG A 161 -18.07 -1.95 15.37
N LYS A 162 -19.07 -1.32 14.76
CA LYS A 162 -19.75 -1.84 13.58
C LYS A 162 -18.81 -1.72 12.38
N VAL A 163 -18.09 -2.79 12.07
CA VAL A 163 -17.36 -2.89 10.80
C VAL A 163 -18.38 -3.19 9.71
N ASN A 164 -18.48 -2.31 8.71
CA ASN A 164 -19.34 -2.56 7.56
C ASN A 164 -18.67 -3.67 6.74
N ILE A 165 -19.35 -4.80 6.56
CA ILE A 165 -18.81 -6.01 5.90
C ILE A 165 -18.36 -5.74 4.44
N ARG A 166 -18.69 -4.57 3.88
CA ARG A 166 -18.45 -4.18 2.48
C ARG A 166 -17.48 -3.01 2.28
N SER A 167 -16.69 -2.63 3.29
CA SER A 167 -15.77 -1.48 3.17
C SER A 167 -14.41 -1.78 2.53
N ASP A 168 -14.30 -2.90 1.79
CA ASP A 168 -13.04 -3.41 1.24
C ASP A 168 -13.21 -3.78 -0.24
#